data_AF-A0A0B1YH65-F1
#
_entry.id   AF-A0A0B1YH65-F1
#
_cell.length_a   1.000
_cell.length_b   1.000
_cell.length_c   1.000
_cell.angle_alpha   90.00
_cell.angle_beta   90.00
_cell.angle_gamma   90.00
#
_symmetry.space_group_name_H-M   'P 1'
#
loop_
_entity.id
_entity.type
_entity.pdbx_description
1 polymer ?
#
loop_
_entity_poly.entity_id
_entity_poly.type
_entity_poly.pdbx_seq_one_letter_code
_entity_poly.pdbx_strand_id
1 'polypeptide(L)'
;MRLIYVADPMCSWCYGFGPQLADLRKQLAERLGAPVPVTLITGGLRPGQREPMAADKRDEILHHWHAVAERSGMPFDQSPEVAMRRDGFVYDTEPACRAVVMAREVWGEDDERVLILFHAVQHAFYAEGRDTTQVDVLREVAVANGIDAAHFDAVFDTEALRDETREDFRLSRRWGINGFPSLLVEQDSTLYQIGRGYAPAEALYARAVEVMQQHPAADAE
;
A
#
# COMPACT_ATOMS: atom_id res chain seq x y z
N MET A 1 -17.40 -6.73 -9.07
CA MET A 1 -16.99 -6.05 -7.83
C MET A 1 -15.48 -6.16 -7.70
N ARG A 2 -14.80 -5.06 -7.36
CA ARG A 2 -13.37 -5.06 -6.99
C ARG A 2 -13.13 -4.22 -5.74
N LEU A 3 -12.02 -4.46 -5.06
CA LEU A 3 -11.57 -3.62 -3.96
C LEU A 3 -10.58 -2.58 -4.48
N ILE A 4 -10.74 -1.34 -4.05
CA ILE A 4 -9.72 -0.31 -4.25
C ILE A 4 -9.03 -0.08 -2.91
N TYR A 5 -7.74 -0.41 -2.84
CA TYR A 5 -6.91 -0.21 -1.66
C TYR A 5 -6.06 1.04 -1.86
N VAL A 6 -6.32 2.08 -1.07
CA VAL A 6 -5.52 3.30 -1.07
C VAL A 6 -4.56 3.28 0.11
N ALA A 7 -3.26 3.24 -0.20
CA ALA A 7 -2.22 2.91 0.78
C ALA A 7 -0.89 3.60 0.46
N ASP A 8 0.06 3.49 1.38
CA ASP A 8 1.46 3.84 1.15
C ASP A 8 2.34 2.70 1.67
N PRO A 9 3.37 2.24 0.92
CA PRO A 9 4.20 1.12 1.36
C PRO A 9 4.90 1.38 2.70
N MET A 10 5.18 2.65 3.00
CA MET A 10 5.84 3.09 4.23
C MET A 10 4.84 3.71 5.23
N CYS A 11 3.55 3.36 5.13
CA CYS A 11 2.58 3.56 6.21
C CYS A 11 2.52 2.31 7.11
N SER A 12 2.86 2.45 8.40
CA SER A 12 2.92 1.32 9.32
C SER A 12 1.55 0.66 9.52
N TRP A 13 0.48 1.47 9.60
CA TRP A 13 -0.89 0.93 9.66
C TRP A 13 -1.31 0.22 8.37
N CYS A 14 -0.77 0.59 7.19
CA CYS A 14 -0.99 -0.16 5.96
C CYS A 14 -0.30 -1.52 5.98
N TYR A 15 0.90 -1.59 6.57
CA TYR A 15 1.63 -2.85 6.75
C TYR A 15 0.91 -3.78 7.74
N GLY A 16 0.52 -3.26 8.90
CA GLY A 16 -0.29 -4.00 9.87
C GLY A 16 -1.64 -4.45 9.33
N PHE A 17 -2.18 -3.76 8.32
CA PHE A 17 -3.48 -4.06 7.72
C PHE A 17 -3.43 -5.22 6.70
N GLY A 18 -2.25 -5.62 6.22
CA GLY A 18 -2.10 -6.70 5.23
C GLY A 18 -2.87 -7.99 5.57
N PRO A 19 -2.74 -8.55 6.78
CA PRO A 19 -3.50 -9.72 7.20
C PRO A 19 -5.02 -9.52 7.15
N GLN A 20 -5.51 -8.34 7.57
CA GLN A 20 -6.94 -8.04 7.56
C GLN A 20 -7.49 -7.90 6.13
N LEU A 21 -6.70 -7.34 5.21
CA LEU A 21 -7.05 -7.30 3.79
C LEU A 21 -7.12 -8.71 3.20
N ALA A 22 -6.15 -9.57 3.50
CA ALA A 22 -6.14 -10.96 3.03
C ALA A 22 -7.38 -11.75 3.54
N ASP A 23 -7.68 -11.65 4.84
CA ASP A 23 -8.85 -12.30 5.44
C ASP A 23 -10.16 -11.79 4.86
N LEU A 24 -10.28 -10.48 4.62
CA LEU A 24 -11.45 -9.89 3.99
C LEU A 24 -11.64 -10.44 2.56
N ARG A 25 -10.56 -10.46 1.76
CA ARG A 25 -10.61 -10.96 0.39
C ARG A 25 -11.04 -12.42 0.34
N LYS A 26 -10.54 -13.24 1.26
CA LYS A 26 -10.95 -14.65 1.39
C LYS A 26 -12.46 -14.77 1.66
N GLN A 27 -12.97 -14.04 2.65
CA GLN A 27 -14.40 -14.06 3.00
C GLN A 27 -15.29 -13.60 1.84
N LEU A 28 -14.88 -12.53 1.14
CA LEU A 28 -15.63 -12.06 -0.03
C LEU A 28 -15.57 -13.05 -1.20
N ALA A 29 -14.42 -13.69 -1.43
CA ALA A 29 -14.28 -14.69 -2.49
C ALA A 29 -15.16 -15.92 -2.22
N GLU A 30 -15.22 -16.39 -0.96
CA GLU A 30 -16.12 -17.47 -0.54
C GLU A 30 -17.58 -17.10 -0.77
N ARG A 31 -17.98 -15.86 -0.45
CA ARG A 31 -19.34 -15.37 -0.67
C ARG A 31 -19.71 -15.27 -2.15
N LEU A 32 -18.80 -14.74 -2.97
CA LEU A 32 -19.04 -14.43 -4.39
C LEU A 32 -18.79 -15.64 -5.31
N GLY A 33 -18.11 -16.68 -4.84
CA GLY A 33 -17.71 -17.82 -5.65
C GLY A 33 -16.64 -17.51 -6.69
N ALA A 34 -15.94 -16.38 -6.53
CA ALA A 34 -14.89 -15.91 -7.45
C ALA A 34 -13.83 -15.07 -6.72
N PRO A 35 -12.58 -15.03 -7.19
CA PRO A 35 -11.55 -14.15 -6.63
C PRO A 35 -11.96 -12.68 -6.66
N VAL A 36 -11.58 -11.93 -5.63
CA VAL A 36 -11.82 -10.48 -5.56
C VAL A 36 -10.51 -9.75 -5.87
N PRO A 37 -10.42 -9.07 -7.03
CA PRO A 37 -9.23 -8.30 -7.39
C PRO A 37 -9.09 -7.06 -6.48
N VAL A 38 -7.85 -6.63 -6.31
CA VAL A 38 -7.48 -5.43 -5.55
C VAL A 38 -6.72 -4.50 -6.47
N THR A 39 -7.29 -3.34 -6.75
CA THR A 39 -6.56 -2.24 -7.37
C THR A 39 -5.88 -1.43 -6.27
N LEU A 40 -4.56 -1.29 -6.36
CA LEU A 40 -3.77 -0.52 -5.40
C LEU A 40 -3.51 0.89 -5.92
N ILE A 41 -3.92 1.90 -5.16
CA ILE A 41 -3.62 3.31 -5.44
C ILE A 41 -2.68 3.83 -4.36
N THR A 42 -1.54 4.36 -4.76
CA THR A 42 -0.58 4.94 -3.82
C THR A 42 -1.06 6.32 -3.37
N GLY A 43 -1.03 6.56 -2.07
CA GLY A 43 -1.59 7.77 -1.47
C GLY A 43 -0.59 8.90 -1.24
N GLY A 44 0.69 8.57 -1.15
CA GLY A 44 1.77 9.50 -0.83
C GLY A 44 1.65 10.02 0.59
N LEU A 45 2.11 9.24 1.56
CA LEU A 45 2.13 9.59 2.98
C LEU A 45 3.06 10.77 3.26
N ARG A 46 4.30 10.73 2.73
CA ARG A 46 5.29 11.82 2.82
C ARG A 46 6.10 11.90 1.52
N PRO A 47 5.48 12.24 0.38
CA PRO A 47 6.18 12.24 -0.90
C PRO A 47 7.08 13.48 -1.02
N GLY A 48 8.25 13.30 -1.63
CA GLY A 48 9.19 14.36 -1.98
C GLY A 48 9.89 15.02 -0.79
N GLN A 49 10.00 14.33 0.35
CA GLN A 49 10.79 14.85 1.48
C GLN A 49 12.28 14.93 1.09
N ARG A 50 12.93 16.02 1.50
CA ARG A 50 14.36 16.26 1.20
C ARG A 50 15.22 16.48 2.43
N GLU A 51 14.57 16.86 3.54
CA GLU A 51 15.24 17.15 4.79
C GLU A 51 15.24 15.91 5.69
N PRO A 52 16.30 15.71 6.48
CA PRO A 52 16.31 14.68 7.51
C PRO A 52 15.11 14.78 8.44
N MET A 53 14.59 13.63 8.85
CA MET A 53 13.52 13.55 9.82
C MET A 53 13.99 14.08 11.19
N ALA A 54 13.20 14.99 11.77
CA ALA A 54 13.41 15.46 13.13
C ALA A 54 13.28 14.31 14.15
N ALA A 55 14.10 14.34 15.20
CA ALA A 55 14.20 13.25 16.18
C ALA A 55 12.89 12.97 16.93
N ASP A 56 12.17 14.02 17.32
CA ASP A 56 10.85 13.93 17.97
C ASP A 56 9.82 13.22 17.08
N LYS A 57 9.81 13.56 15.78
CA LYS A 57 8.92 12.94 14.81
C LYS A 57 9.27 11.48 14.55
N ARG A 58 10.55 11.15 14.51
CA ARG A 58 11.04 9.77 14.41
C ARG A 58 10.57 8.94 15.61
N ASP A 59 10.72 9.46 16.82
CA ASP A 59 10.32 8.77 18.05
C ASP A 59 8.80 8.53 18.09
N GLU A 60 7.99 9.50 17.65
CA GLU A 60 6.54 9.35 17.48
C GLU A 60 6.20 8.21 16.48
N ILE A 61 6.87 8.17 15.33
CA ILE A 61 6.64 7.13 14.32
C ILE A 61 7.04 5.74 14.84
N LEU A 62 8.18 5.63 15.50
CA LEU A 62 8.63 4.38 16.10
C LEU A 62 7.66 3.90 17.19
N HIS A 63 7.08 4.81 17.98
CA HIS A 63 6.01 4.47 18.91
C HIS A 63 4.78 3.90 18.18
N HIS A 64 4.38 4.47 17.04
CA HIS A 64 3.31 3.90 16.22
C HIS A 64 3.66 2.50 15.68
N TRP A 65 4.92 2.23 15.36
CA TRP A 65 5.34 0.88 14.92
C TRP A 65 5.11 -0.17 16.01
N HIS A 66 5.44 0.15 17.27
CA HIS A 66 5.16 -0.73 18.40
C HIS A 66 3.66 -1.04 18.53
N ALA A 67 2.81 -0.02 18.49
CA ALA A 67 1.36 -0.20 18.56
C ALA A 67 0.81 -1.05 17.39
N VAL A 68 1.37 -0.87 16.19
CA VAL A 68 1.02 -1.69 15.02
C VAL A 68 1.47 -3.13 15.20
N ALA A 69 2.71 -3.36 15.65
CA ALA A 69 3.25 -4.69 15.89
C ALA A 69 2.39 -5.47 16.89
N GLU A 70 2.05 -4.86 18.02
CA GLU A 70 1.18 -5.47 19.05
C GLU A 70 -0.21 -5.81 18.52
N ARG A 71 -0.80 -4.92 17.72
CA ARG A 71 -2.17 -5.09 17.24
C ARG A 71 -2.31 -6.05 16.05
N SER A 72 -1.31 -6.08 15.17
CA SER A 72 -1.35 -6.85 13.92
C SER A 72 -0.56 -8.15 13.97
N GLY A 73 0.40 -8.28 14.90
CA GLY A 73 1.36 -9.38 14.92
C GLY A 73 2.40 -9.34 13.80
N MET A 74 2.43 -8.27 12.98
CA MET A 74 3.41 -8.13 11.91
C MET A 74 4.81 -7.89 12.47
N PRO A 75 5.87 -8.44 11.84
CA PRO A 75 7.24 -8.28 12.31
C PRO A 75 7.75 -6.87 12.02
N PHE A 76 8.41 -6.28 13.02
CA PHE A 76 9.17 -5.04 12.92
C PHE A 76 10.56 -5.25 13.50
N ASP A 77 11.60 -4.94 12.74
CA ASP A 77 12.96 -4.97 13.22
C ASP A 77 13.16 -3.91 14.31
N GLN A 78 13.72 -4.34 15.42
CA GLN A 78 13.99 -3.52 16.61
C GLN A 78 15.47 -3.16 16.74
N SER A 79 16.30 -3.62 15.81
CA SER A 79 17.72 -3.31 15.75
C SER A 79 17.97 -1.79 15.72
N PRO A 80 19.05 -1.30 16.36
CA PRO A 80 19.46 0.10 16.21
C PRO A 80 19.91 0.46 14.79
N GLU A 81 20.20 -0.53 13.94
CA GLU A 81 20.69 -0.38 12.57
C GLU A 81 19.58 -0.17 11.52
N VAL A 82 18.30 -0.32 11.90
CA VAL A 82 17.15 -0.09 10.99
C VAL A 82 17.22 1.31 10.39
N ALA A 83 16.89 1.43 9.10
CA ALA A 83 17.01 2.67 8.33
C ALA A 83 16.38 3.88 9.04
N MET A 84 15.18 3.71 9.60
CA MET A 84 14.44 4.75 10.33
C MET A 84 15.22 5.34 11.52
N ARG A 85 16.13 4.57 12.14
CA ARG A 85 16.91 4.99 13.32
C ARG A 85 18.26 5.62 12.94
N ARG A 86 18.64 5.61 11.67
CA ARG A 86 19.91 6.20 11.21
C ARG A 86 19.85 7.72 11.23
N ASP A 87 20.96 8.34 11.64
CA ASP A 87 21.09 9.79 11.56
C ASP A 87 21.05 10.25 10.10
N GLY A 88 20.31 11.33 9.84
CA GLY A 88 20.14 11.86 8.49
C GLY A 88 19.06 11.16 7.65
N PHE A 89 18.33 10.18 8.19
CA PHE A 89 17.27 9.49 7.44
C PHE A 89 16.22 10.48 6.91
N VAL A 90 16.04 10.50 5.59
CA VAL A 90 15.03 11.30 4.89
C VAL A 90 13.84 10.41 4.61
N TYR A 91 12.70 10.68 5.25
CA TYR A 91 11.52 9.81 5.12
C TYR A 91 10.66 10.18 3.90
N ASP A 92 11.24 10.05 2.70
CA ASP A 92 10.53 10.22 1.44
C ASP A 92 9.85 8.92 1.02
N THR A 93 8.52 8.92 0.98
CA THR A 93 7.75 7.72 0.61
C THR A 93 7.47 7.63 -0.89
N GLU A 94 7.82 8.64 -1.69
CA GLU A 94 7.55 8.65 -3.13
C GLU A 94 8.28 7.53 -3.90
N PRO A 95 9.58 7.24 -3.66
CA PRO A 95 10.27 6.17 -4.39
C PRO A 95 9.62 4.80 -4.18
N ALA A 96 9.22 4.48 -2.95
CA ALA A 96 8.50 3.25 -2.64
C ALA A 96 7.12 3.19 -3.32
N CYS A 97 6.38 4.31 -3.37
CA CYS A 97 5.14 4.39 -4.14
C CYS A 97 5.39 4.15 -5.64
N ARG A 98 6.46 4.73 -6.17
CA ARG A 98 6.83 4.61 -7.59
C ARG A 98 7.15 3.17 -7.99
N ALA A 99 7.74 2.38 -7.11
CA ALA A 99 7.99 0.95 -7.35
C ALA A 99 6.68 0.16 -7.57
N VAL A 100 5.62 0.54 -6.85
CA VAL A 100 4.29 -0.06 -6.98
C VAL A 100 3.62 0.34 -8.29
N VAL A 101 3.72 1.62 -8.66
CA VAL A 101 3.16 2.14 -9.92
C VAL A 101 3.84 1.47 -11.12
N MET A 102 5.16 1.33 -11.10
CA MET A 102 5.89 0.61 -12.15
C MET A 102 5.41 -0.85 -12.26
N ALA A 103 5.18 -1.54 -11.14
CA ALA A 103 4.62 -2.88 -11.18
C ALA A 103 3.22 -2.94 -11.80
N ARG A 104 2.38 -1.91 -11.59
CA ARG A 104 1.08 -1.79 -12.28
C ARG A 104 1.26 -1.60 -13.79
N GLU A 105 2.22 -0.79 -14.24
CA GLU A 105 2.51 -0.66 -15.68
C GLU A 105 2.94 -1.99 -16.32
N VAL A 106 3.73 -2.80 -15.60
CA VAL A 106 4.27 -4.06 -16.13
C VAL A 106 3.24 -5.19 -16.12
N TRP A 107 2.44 -5.31 -15.06
CA TRP A 107 1.57 -6.47 -14.85
C TRP A 107 0.08 -6.18 -15.03
N GLY A 108 -0.33 -4.92 -14.99
CA GLY A 108 -1.72 -4.49 -14.96
C GLY A 108 -2.20 -4.20 -13.54
N GLU A 109 -3.22 -3.34 -13.42
CA GLU A 109 -3.65 -2.75 -12.14
C GLU A 109 -4.22 -3.75 -11.13
N ASP A 110 -4.84 -4.83 -11.62
CA ASP A 110 -5.54 -5.84 -10.81
C ASP A 110 -4.73 -7.15 -10.67
N ASP A 111 -3.48 -7.18 -11.15
CA ASP A 111 -2.61 -8.34 -11.04
C ASP A 111 -2.10 -8.51 -9.59
N GLU A 112 -2.27 -9.71 -9.03
CA GLU A 112 -1.89 -10.02 -7.64
C GLU A 112 -0.41 -9.72 -7.36
N ARG A 113 0.46 -9.81 -8.38
CA ARG A 113 1.89 -9.51 -8.24
C ARG A 113 2.15 -8.07 -7.80
N VAL A 114 1.27 -7.12 -8.13
CA VAL A 114 1.36 -5.73 -7.66
C VAL A 114 1.22 -5.68 -6.14
N LEU A 115 0.22 -6.37 -5.58
CA LEU A 115 0.00 -6.41 -4.14
C LEU A 115 1.11 -7.17 -3.42
N ILE A 116 1.62 -8.24 -4.03
CA ILE A 116 2.78 -8.99 -3.52
C ILE A 116 4.01 -8.07 -3.45
N LEU A 117 4.33 -7.34 -4.51
CA LEU A 117 5.45 -6.39 -4.51
C LEU A 117 5.25 -5.28 -3.47
N PHE A 118 4.04 -4.73 -3.37
CA PHE A 118 3.71 -3.75 -2.33
C PHE A 118 4.09 -4.29 -0.97
N HIS A 119 3.60 -5.47 -0.58
CA HIS A 119 3.93 -6.11 0.69
C HIS A 119 5.42 -6.43 0.85
N ALA A 120 6.12 -6.81 -0.22
CA ALA A 120 7.57 -7.03 -0.18
C ALA A 120 8.34 -5.74 0.13
N VAL A 121 7.94 -4.60 -0.43
CA VAL A 121 8.53 -3.28 -0.10
C VAL A 121 8.26 -2.95 1.38
N GLN A 122 7.06 -3.22 1.89
CA GLN A 122 6.77 -3.01 3.31
C GLN A 122 7.62 -3.92 4.19
N HIS A 123 7.75 -5.20 3.83
CA HIS A 123 8.52 -6.18 4.59
C HIS A 123 10.01 -5.80 4.65
N ALA A 124 10.58 -5.38 3.51
CA ALA A 124 11.96 -4.88 3.46
C ALA A 124 12.18 -3.69 4.40
N PHE A 125 11.23 -2.76 4.47
CA PHE A 125 11.34 -1.60 5.34
C PHE A 125 11.14 -1.92 6.82
N TYR A 126 10.06 -2.62 7.14
CA TYR A 126 9.65 -2.85 8.54
C TYR A 126 10.30 -4.07 9.16
N ALA A 127 10.30 -5.21 8.49
CA ALA A 127 10.77 -6.48 9.05
C ALA A 127 12.27 -6.69 8.87
N GLU A 128 12.84 -6.19 7.78
CA GLU A 128 14.27 -6.31 7.46
C GLU A 128 15.07 -5.04 7.81
N GLY A 129 14.39 -3.95 8.19
CA GLY A 129 15.05 -2.69 8.56
C GLY A 129 15.78 -1.97 7.42
N ARG A 130 15.55 -2.35 6.16
CA ARG A 130 16.23 -1.79 4.98
C ARG A 130 15.70 -0.42 4.64
N ASP A 131 16.50 0.37 3.92
CA ASP A 131 16.12 1.71 3.51
C ASP A 131 15.43 1.71 2.15
N THR A 132 14.10 1.54 2.14
CA THR A 132 13.29 1.56 0.92
C THR A 132 13.02 2.97 0.37
N THR A 133 13.67 4.00 0.92
CA THR A 133 13.76 5.32 0.27
C THR A 133 14.84 5.32 -0.81
N GLN A 134 15.75 4.36 -0.78
CA GLN A 134 16.86 4.24 -1.73
C GLN A 134 16.48 3.38 -2.93
N VAL A 135 16.87 3.85 -4.12
CA VAL A 135 16.51 3.24 -5.41
C VAL A 135 17.14 1.85 -5.57
N ASP A 136 18.36 1.65 -5.09
CA ASP A 136 19.07 0.37 -5.13
C ASP A 136 18.36 -0.72 -4.31
N VAL A 137 17.90 -0.38 -3.09
CA VAL A 137 17.10 -1.29 -2.25
C VAL A 137 15.78 -1.64 -2.94
N LEU A 138 15.09 -0.64 -3.50
CA LEU A 138 13.84 -0.86 -4.24
C LEU A 138 14.04 -1.74 -5.48
N ARG A 139 15.15 -1.55 -6.19
CA ARG A 139 15.53 -2.39 -7.33
C ARG A 139 15.74 -3.84 -6.92
N GLU A 140 16.49 -4.08 -5.83
CA GLU A 140 16.69 -5.43 -5.30
C GLU A 140 15.36 -6.11 -4.95
N VAL A 141 14.47 -5.39 -4.26
CA VAL A 141 13.13 -5.91 -3.89
C VAL A 141 12.30 -6.19 -5.14
N ALA A 142 12.26 -5.27 -6.10
CA ALA A 142 11.50 -5.42 -7.34
C ALA A 142 11.98 -6.61 -8.18
N VAL A 143 13.28 -6.76 -8.36
CA VAL A 143 13.88 -7.87 -9.12
C VAL A 143 13.64 -9.21 -8.43
N ALA A 144 13.77 -9.27 -7.11
CA ALA A 144 13.47 -10.48 -6.33
C ALA A 144 11.99 -10.92 -6.47
N ASN A 145 11.09 -10.00 -6.82
CA ASN A 145 9.67 -10.24 -7.02
C ASN A 145 9.25 -10.29 -8.52
N GLY A 146 10.22 -10.39 -9.43
CA GLY A 146 9.95 -10.70 -10.84
C GLY A 146 9.84 -9.50 -11.78
N ILE A 147 10.20 -8.29 -11.35
CA ILE A 147 10.46 -7.18 -12.28
C ILE A 147 11.80 -7.43 -12.98
N ASP A 148 11.84 -7.29 -14.31
CA ASP A 148 13.09 -7.38 -15.05
C ASP A 148 14.04 -6.24 -14.67
N ALA A 149 15.30 -6.57 -14.42
CA ALA A 149 16.30 -5.62 -13.96
C ALA A 149 16.58 -4.50 -14.98
N ALA A 150 16.62 -4.84 -16.27
CA ALA A 150 16.85 -3.84 -17.32
C ALA A 150 15.62 -2.94 -17.51
N HIS A 151 14.41 -3.49 -17.35
CA HIS A 151 13.18 -2.69 -17.32
C HIS A 151 13.18 -1.69 -16.14
N PHE A 152 13.52 -2.15 -14.93
CA PHE A 152 13.63 -1.27 -13.75
C PHE A 152 14.59 -0.10 -14.03
N ASP A 153 15.79 -0.41 -14.50
CA ASP A 153 16.84 0.59 -14.76
C ASP A 153 16.44 1.59 -15.85
N ALA A 154 15.62 1.16 -16.82
CA ALA A 154 15.16 2.01 -17.91
C ALA A 154 13.99 2.92 -17.52
N VAL A 155 13.09 2.47 -16.63
CA VAL A 155 11.80 3.13 -16.40
C VAL A 155 11.73 3.86 -15.05
N PHE A 156 12.39 3.34 -14.02
CA PHE A 156 12.15 3.78 -12.64
C PHE A 156 12.46 5.27 -12.39
N ASP A 157 13.44 5.85 -13.09
CA ASP A 157 13.83 7.26 -12.91
C ASP A 157 13.24 8.21 -13.96
N THR A 158 12.36 7.71 -14.84
CA THR A 158 11.74 8.52 -15.88
C THR A 158 10.72 9.51 -15.31
N GLU A 159 10.56 10.65 -15.99
CA GLU A 159 9.56 11.64 -15.60
C GLU A 159 8.13 11.13 -15.80
N ALA A 160 7.91 10.25 -16.78
CA ALA A 160 6.60 9.64 -17.03
C ALA A 160 6.10 8.84 -15.83
N LEU A 161 6.93 7.95 -15.28
CA LEU A 161 6.57 7.14 -14.12
C LEU A 161 6.39 8.00 -12.85
N ARG A 162 7.21 9.05 -12.69
CA ARG A 162 7.04 10.06 -11.63
C ARG A 162 5.70 10.79 -11.75
N ASP A 163 5.30 11.17 -12.96
CA ASP A 163 4.02 11.82 -13.22
C ASP A 163 2.84 10.92 -12.91
N GLU A 164 2.90 9.64 -13.31
CA GLU A 164 1.88 8.65 -12.98
C GLU A 164 1.77 8.45 -11.46
N THR A 165 2.91 8.34 -10.76
CA THR A 165 2.94 8.24 -9.30
C THR A 165 2.32 9.47 -8.62
N ARG A 166 2.60 10.66 -9.14
CA ARG A 166 1.94 11.90 -8.65
C ARG A 166 0.45 11.92 -8.95
N GLU A 167 0.00 11.28 -10.02
CA GLU A 167 -1.41 11.21 -10.37
C GLU A 167 -2.19 10.32 -9.41
N ASP A 168 -1.62 9.19 -8.99
CA ASP A 168 -2.13 8.36 -7.89
C ASP A 168 -2.39 9.20 -6.62
N PHE A 169 -1.42 10.03 -6.22
CA PHE A 169 -1.57 10.92 -5.05
C PHE A 169 -2.70 11.96 -5.25
N ARG A 170 -2.83 12.50 -6.47
CA ARG A 170 -3.92 13.45 -6.79
C ARG A 170 -5.27 12.76 -6.79
N LEU A 171 -5.36 11.53 -7.32
CA LEU A 171 -6.56 10.73 -7.35
C LEU A 171 -7.06 10.41 -5.94
N SER A 172 -6.17 9.95 -5.04
CA SER A 172 -6.48 9.75 -3.62
C SER A 172 -7.10 11.00 -2.98
N ARG A 173 -6.50 12.18 -3.22
CA ARG A 173 -7.03 13.45 -2.71
C ARG A 173 -8.36 13.85 -3.34
N ARG A 174 -8.56 13.62 -4.64
CA ARG A 174 -9.85 13.89 -5.33
C ARG A 174 -10.98 13.02 -4.78
N TRP A 175 -10.68 11.79 -4.36
CA TRP A 175 -11.63 10.91 -3.68
C TRP A 175 -11.85 11.29 -2.20
N GLY A 176 -11.20 12.35 -1.70
CA GLY A 176 -11.32 12.80 -0.30
C GLY A 176 -10.61 11.89 0.70
N ILE A 177 -9.66 11.07 0.23
CA ILE A 177 -8.89 10.17 1.08
C ILE A 177 -7.65 10.90 1.58
N ASN A 178 -7.66 11.20 2.88
CA ASN A 178 -6.59 11.91 3.59
C ASN A 178 -5.93 11.06 4.68
N GLY A 179 -6.16 9.74 4.69
CA GLY A 179 -5.63 8.83 5.69
C GLY A 179 -5.55 7.40 5.16
N PHE A 180 -4.52 6.68 5.62
CA PHE A 180 -4.21 5.33 5.16
C PHE A 180 -4.14 4.36 6.35
N PRO A 181 -4.50 3.08 6.16
CA PRO A 181 -5.10 2.50 4.96
C PRO A 181 -6.53 3.02 4.70
N SER A 182 -6.94 3.13 3.45
CA SER A 182 -8.35 3.34 3.09
C SER A 182 -8.79 2.27 2.10
N LEU A 183 -9.97 1.70 2.33
CA LEU A 183 -10.49 0.61 1.51
C LEU A 183 -11.86 0.98 0.96
N LEU A 184 -12.03 0.77 -0.35
CA LEU A 184 -13.28 1.01 -1.05
C LEU A 184 -13.71 -0.24 -1.80
N VAL A 185 -15.00 -0.35 -2.02
CA VAL A 185 -15.61 -1.27 -2.99
C VAL A 185 -15.96 -0.45 -4.22
N GLU A 186 -15.60 -0.95 -5.40
CA GLU A 186 -16.16 -0.44 -6.66
C GLU A 186 -17.28 -1.37 -7.13
N GLN A 187 -18.44 -0.76 -7.37
CA GLN A 187 -19.63 -1.41 -7.91
C GLN A 187 -20.30 -0.47 -8.91
N ASP A 188 -20.50 -0.95 -10.14
CA ASP A 188 -21.06 -0.19 -11.28
C ASP A 188 -20.41 1.20 -11.44
N SER A 189 -19.06 1.21 -11.44
CA SER A 189 -18.21 2.41 -11.53
C SER A 189 -18.39 3.43 -10.39
N THR A 190 -19.13 3.09 -9.34
CA THR A 190 -19.29 3.90 -8.14
C THR A 190 -18.39 3.36 -7.02
N LEU A 191 -17.68 4.27 -6.35
CA LEU A 191 -16.79 3.95 -5.25
C LEU A 191 -17.50 4.15 -3.90
N TYR A 192 -17.52 3.10 -3.10
CA TYR A 192 -18.08 3.10 -1.76
C TYR A 192 -16.98 2.84 -0.74
N GLN A 193 -16.70 3.81 0.12
CA GLN A 193 -15.70 3.63 1.16
C GLN A 193 -16.21 2.70 2.26
N ILE A 194 -15.48 1.60 2.48
CA ILE A 194 -15.78 0.60 3.50
C ILE A 194 -14.81 0.63 4.68
N GLY A 195 -13.60 1.20 4.49
CA GLY A 195 -12.58 1.34 5.53
C GLY A 195 -11.95 2.74 5.55
N ARG A 196 -11.83 3.30 6.75
CA ARG A 196 -11.09 4.54 7.07
C ARG A 196 -10.08 4.23 8.18
N GLY A 197 -8.84 3.96 7.80
CA GLY A 197 -7.80 3.47 8.71
C GLY A 197 -7.88 1.96 8.95
N TYR A 198 -7.02 1.48 9.85
CA TYR A 198 -6.97 0.06 10.22
C TYR A 198 -8.31 -0.39 10.83
N ALA A 199 -8.88 -1.46 10.29
CA ALA A 199 -10.08 -2.10 10.79
C ALA A 199 -9.98 -3.63 10.69
N PRO A 200 -10.63 -4.39 11.60
CA PRO A 200 -10.73 -5.84 11.48
C PRO A 200 -11.48 -6.26 10.21
N ALA A 201 -11.08 -7.40 9.63
CA ALA A 201 -11.68 -7.97 8.42
C ALA A 201 -13.20 -8.17 8.56
N GLU A 202 -13.68 -8.59 9.74
CA GLU A 202 -15.10 -8.79 10.02
C GLU A 202 -15.94 -7.52 9.82
N ALA A 203 -15.46 -6.38 10.34
CA ALA A 203 -16.15 -5.09 10.21
C ALA A 203 -16.18 -4.61 8.75
N LEU A 204 -15.07 -4.81 8.03
CA LEU A 204 -14.97 -4.47 6.62
C LEU A 204 -15.85 -5.35 5.75
N TYR A 205 -15.93 -6.64 6.07
CA TYR A 205 -16.78 -7.60 5.38
C TYR A 205 -18.26 -7.24 5.56
N ALA A 206 -18.69 -6.97 6.80
CA ALA A 206 -20.05 -6.53 7.07
C ALA A 206 -20.41 -5.28 6.25
N ARG A 207 -19.50 -4.29 6.20
CA ARG A 207 -19.72 -3.07 5.44
C ARG A 207 -19.73 -3.29 3.92
N ALA A 208 -18.86 -4.15 3.41
CA ALA A 208 -18.86 -4.53 1.99
C ALA A 208 -20.17 -5.23 1.60
N VAL A 209 -20.68 -6.12 2.46
CA VAL A 209 -21.97 -6.79 2.25
C VAL A 209 -23.14 -5.82 2.25
N GLU A 210 -23.16 -4.86 3.16
CA GLU A 210 -24.18 -3.79 3.16
C GLU A 210 -24.17 -3.00 1.85
N VAL A 211 -23.00 -2.61 1.35
CA VAL A 211 -22.87 -1.90 0.07
C VAL A 211 -23.45 -2.74 -1.08
N MET A 212 -23.08 -4.02 -1.15
CA MET A 212 -23.59 -4.93 -2.18
C MET A 212 -25.12 -5.10 -2.14
N GLN A 213 -25.71 -5.08 -0.95
CA GLN A 213 -27.16 -5.20 -0.77
C GLN A 213 -27.91 -3.90 -1.10
N GLN A 214 -27.32 -2.75 -0.79
CA GLN A 214 -27.90 -1.43 -1.07
C GLN A 214 -27.81 -1.04 -2.54
N HIS A 215 -26.80 -1.57 -3.22
CA HIS A 215 -26.48 -1.26 -4.61
C HIS A 215 -26.22 -2.55 -5.38
N PRO A 216 -27.19 -3.44 -5.59
CA PRO A 216 -26.97 -4.68 -6.34
C PRO A 216 -26.40 -4.34 -7.72
N ALA A 217 -25.40 -5.12 -8.17
CA ALA A 217 -24.85 -4.93 -9.51
C ALA A 217 -25.99 -5.09 -10.52
N ALA A 218 -26.04 -4.22 -11.52
CA ALA A 218 -27.01 -4.40 -12.61
C ALA A 218 -26.86 -5.83 -13.16
N ASP A 219 -27.96 -6.59 -13.18
CA ASP A 219 -27.95 -7.94 -13.76
C ASP A 219 -27.35 -7.84 -15.17
N ALA A 220 -26.31 -8.61 -15.44
CA ALA A 220 -25.76 -8.76 -16.78
C ALA A 220 -26.82 -9.47 -17.62
N GLU A 221 -27.65 -8.68 -18.31
CA GLU A 221 -28.63 -9.12 -19.29
C GLU A 221 -27.96 -9.87 -20.46
#